data_AF-L1LB97-F1
#
_entry.id   AF-L1LB97-F1
#
_cell.length_a   1.000
_cell.length_b   1.000
_cell.length_c   1.000
_cell.angle_alpha   90.00
_cell.angle_beta   90.00
_cell.angle_gamma   90.00
#
_symmetry.space_group_name_H-M   'P 1'
#
loop_
_entity.id
_entity.type
_entity.pdbx_description
1 polymer ?
#
loop_
_entity_poly.entity_id
_entity_poly.type
_entity_poly.pdbx_seq_one_letter_code
_entity_poly.pdbx_strand_id
1 'polypeptide(L)'
;MSKVNLDIHPEKYQSPGNGIKGTEKDFLGKYTTYYYTNGAEKFTLTGLSYKNTRFSTVVLTPITDVKNVVTYFENGNKKLLIIYIKTTTKHFYYTNNNAISNTNSNTEFADFVTKDGRALGEDPELKEILQKIEDDKKLYYNDLSVELKDKLWRSSSVIFDLRKIPKQSYNSEVTDENITISEPTEIDNTYSRVEHGMASEPFYIKGVTLPNSESMTLDGGFPNDPLGKFYIYQKTDDYTNPLLVTLKVNVSGNVERYINSYYYLSKNSNNSDKWDISRVAGVDIGDSDIKAILDNIVDYNKLDVSGLPPTVSGKLKDLTKDLIIDLTKTIDTSVGNTKEYYSEGVHIPYIKEKIQVQSYSVIRHAHTFPSFTVKSIKTGSGDITEKQLPPYGTLLGGLNVYCKDNLYSDPVLIELFCLDTSGNEKYQSSTTLLFPRQKRTNGQDMLSVQLIC
;
A
#
# COMPACT_ATOMS: atom_id res chain seq x y z
N MET A 1 5.70 25.61 7.51
CA MET A 1 4.57 25.04 6.75
C MET A 1 3.64 24.34 7.74
N SER A 2 2.36 24.70 7.79
CA SER A 2 1.40 24.16 8.77
C SER A 2 1.08 22.69 8.49
N LYS A 3 0.93 21.88 9.54
CA LYS A 3 0.44 20.48 9.46
C LYS A 3 -1.05 20.47 9.75
N VAL A 4 -1.84 19.84 8.87
CA VAL A 4 -3.30 19.90 8.93
C VAL A 4 -3.91 18.51 8.73
N ASN A 5 -4.84 18.16 9.62
CA ASN A 5 -5.83 17.10 9.39
C ASN A 5 -7.16 17.78 9.05
N LEU A 6 -7.77 17.47 7.91
CA LEU A 6 -9.01 18.12 7.47
C LEU A 6 -10.22 17.24 7.72
N ASP A 7 -11.23 17.77 8.41
CA ASP A 7 -12.57 17.19 8.37
C ASP A 7 -13.29 17.67 7.10
N ILE A 8 -13.49 16.75 6.17
CA ILE A 8 -14.12 17.00 4.88
C ILE A 8 -15.61 16.69 4.88
N HIS A 9 -16.23 16.50 6.05
CA HIS A 9 -17.68 16.43 6.13
C HIS A 9 -18.30 17.74 5.59
N PRO A 10 -19.37 17.67 4.77
CA PRO A 10 -20.03 18.84 4.20
C PRO A 10 -20.32 19.92 5.24
N GLU A 11 -20.91 19.59 6.39
CA GLU A 11 -21.21 20.60 7.45
C GLU A 11 -19.98 21.28 8.08
N LYS A 12 -18.77 20.74 7.87
CA LYS A 12 -17.53 21.28 8.42
C LYS A 12 -16.75 22.15 7.43
N TYR A 13 -17.24 22.33 6.20
CA TYR A 13 -16.45 22.97 5.15
C TYR A 13 -15.95 24.38 5.50
N GLN A 14 -16.67 25.15 6.31
CA GLN A 14 -16.26 26.50 6.72
C GLN A 14 -15.18 26.50 7.83
N SER A 15 -15.02 25.40 8.56
CA SER A 15 -14.03 25.24 9.63
C SER A 15 -13.51 23.81 9.72
N PRO A 16 -12.86 23.31 8.64
CA PRO A 16 -12.44 21.91 8.50
C PRO A 16 -11.19 21.58 9.32
N GLY A 17 -10.43 22.60 9.76
CA GLY A 17 -9.22 22.44 10.56
C GLY A 17 -8.19 23.56 10.35
N ASN A 18 -7.39 23.84 11.38
CA ASN A 18 -6.18 24.69 11.42
C ASN A 18 -5.97 25.66 10.23
N GLY A 19 -6.70 26.78 10.22
CA GLY A 19 -6.48 27.88 9.26
C GLY A 19 -6.98 27.62 7.84
N ILE A 20 -7.42 26.39 7.54
CA ILE A 20 -8.00 26.03 6.25
C ILE A 20 -9.45 26.47 6.20
N LYS A 21 -9.86 27.02 5.05
CA LYS A 21 -11.25 27.37 4.74
C LYS A 21 -11.70 26.63 3.50
N GLY A 22 -12.92 26.10 3.56
CA GLY A 22 -13.62 25.54 2.42
C GLY A 22 -14.47 26.58 1.71
N THR A 23 -14.59 26.48 0.39
CA THR A 23 -15.62 27.15 -0.40
C THR A 23 -16.46 26.11 -1.14
N GLU A 24 -17.77 26.24 -1.07
CA GLU A 24 -18.72 25.42 -1.80
C GLU A 24 -18.94 25.96 -3.21
N LYS A 25 -19.05 25.06 -4.19
CA LYS A 25 -19.42 25.36 -5.57
C LYS A 25 -20.31 24.26 -6.13
N ASP A 26 -21.26 24.66 -6.96
CA ASP A 26 -21.96 23.73 -7.84
C ASP A 26 -21.03 23.28 -8.97
N PHE A 27 -21.03 21.99 -9.26
CA PHE A 27 -20.29 21.40 -10.36
C PHE A 27 -21.25 20.65 -11.28
N LEU A 28 -21.43 21.20 -12.49
CA LEU A 28 -22.31 20.68 -13.55
C LEU A 28 -23.79 20.55 -13.16
N GLY A 29 -24.27 21.28 -12.14
CA GLY A 29 -25.64 21.17 -11.63
C GLY A 29 -25.97 19.84 -10.95
N LYS A 30 -25.00 18.93 -10.84
CA LYS A 30 -25.20 17.54 -10.41
C LYS A 30 -24.39 17.16 -9.16
N TYR A 31 -23.30 17.88 -8.93
CA TYR A 31 -22.39 17.58 -7.83
C TYR A 31 -22.13 18.82 -6.99
N THR A 32 -22.07 18.64 -5.69
CA THR A 32 -21.61 19.68 -4.78
C THR A 32 -20.11 19.52 -4.56
N THR A 33 -19.35 20.58 -4.79
CA THR A 33 -17.89 20.57 -4.65
C THR A 33 -17.42 21.49 -3.53
N TYR A 34 -16.47 21.02 -2.72
CA TYR A 34 -15.84 21.83 -1.68
C TYR A 34 -14.35 21.96 -1.95
N TYR A 35 -13.86 23.21 -1.94
CA TYR A 35 -12.45 23.55 -2.16
C TYR A 35 -11.83 24.03 -0.86
N TYR A 36 -10.89 23.29 -0.32
CA TYR A 36 -10.20 23.56 0.93
C TYR A 36 -8.83 24.18 0.66
N THR A 37 -8.60 25.41 1.13
CA THR A 37 -7.36 26.17 0.89
C THR A 37 -6.85 26.87 2.15
N ASN A 38 -5.55 27.10 2.25
CA ASN A 38 -4.94 27.99 3.25
C ASN A 38 -4.72 29.40 2.66
N GLY A 39 -5.72 29.93 1.95
CA GLY A 39 -5.52 31.12 1.11
C GLY A 39 -4.51 30.84 -0.01
N ALA A 40 -3.44 31.66 -0.08
CA ALA A 40 -2.35 31.47 -1.05
C ALA A 40 -1.22 30.56 -0.56
N GLU A 41 -1.23 30.17 0.71
CA GLU A 41 -0.15 29.40 1.32
C GLU A 41 -0.30 27.90 1.08
N LYS A 42 0.84 27.20 0.99
CA LYS A 42 0.88 25.74 0.95
C LYS A 42 0.90 25.17 2.37
N PHE A 43 0.41 23.94 2.51
CA PHE A 43 0.41 23.23 3.79
C PHE A 43 0.82 21.76 3.63
N THR A 44 1.08 21.11 4.77
CA THR A 44 1.29 19.66 4.84
C THR A 44 0.01 19.01 5.32
N LEU A 45 -0.60 18.19 4.47
CA LEU A 45 -1.78 17.42 4.83
C LEU A 45 -1.35 16.13 5.52
N THR A 46 -1.67 16.00 6.80
CA THR A 46 -1.33 14.84 7.61
C THR A 46 -2.46 13.82 7.68
N GLY A 47 -3.66 14.14 7.17
CA GLY A 47 -4.82 13.24 7.16
C GLY A 47 -6.09 13.89 6.65
N LEU A 48 -7.07 13.04 6.34
CA LEU A 48 -8.46 13.42 6.08
C LEU A 48 -9.39 12.69 7.04
N SER A 49 -10.42 13.39 7.50
CA SER A 49 -11.42 12.91 8.44
C SER A 49 -12.82 13.19 7.91
N TYR A 50 -13.80 12.44 8.38
CA TYR A 50 -15.22 12.62 8.07
C TYR A 50 -16.00 12.51 9.38
N LYS A 51 -16.66 13.61 9.79
CA LYS A 51 -17.32 13.73 11.10
C LYS A 51 -16.33 13.52 12.27
N ASN A 52 -15.15 14.14 12.15
CA ASN A 52 -14.01 14.03 13.06
C ASN A 52 -13.35 12.64 13.15
N THR A 53 -13.79 11.67 12.35
CA THR A 53 -13.20 10.33 12.30
C THR A 53 -12.29 10.22 11.09
N ARG A 54 -11.01 9.90 11.30
CA ARG A 54 -10.02 9.81 10.22
C ARG A 54 -10.36 8.66 9.25
N PHE A 55 -10.20 8.89 7.95
CA PHE A 55 -10.20 7.80 6.97
C PHE A 55 -8.98 6.90 7.17
N SER A 56 -9.18 5.59 7.14
CA SER A 56 -8.12 4.60 7.30
C SER A 56 -7.28 4.40 6.05
N THR A 57 -7.80 4.73 4.86
CA THR A 57 -7.18 4.42 3.56
C THR A 57 -6.70 5.65 2.80
N VAL A 58 -6.95 6.86 3.30
CA VAL A 58 -6.71 8.12 2.58
C VAL A 58 -5.66 8.95 3.30
N VAL A 59 -4.62 9.40 2.58
CA VAL A 59 -3.46 10.13 3.13
C VAL A 59 -2.79 9.35 4.28
N LEU A 60 -2.27 8.16 3.98
CA LEU A 60 -1.53 7.33 4.96
C LEU A 60 -0.21 7.98 5.39
N THR A 61 0.44 8.68 4.45
CA THR A 61 1.66 9.43 4.72
C THR A 61 1.41 10.92 4.52
N PRO A 62 2.05 11.80 5.31
CA PRO A 62 1.90 13.24 5.14
C PRO A 62 2.26 13.70 3.72
N ILE A 63 1.36 14.45 3.09
CA ILE A 63 1.57 15.04 1.76
C ILE A 63 2.02 16.49 1.96
N THR A 64 3.22 16.82 1.49
CA THR A 64 3.79 18.18 1.55
C THR A 64 3.38 19.02 0.35
N ASP A 65 3.54 20.34 0.46
CA ASP A 65 3.28 21.30 -0.62
C ASP A 65 1.85 21.24 -1.21
N VAL A 66 0.87 20.92 -0.37
CA VAL A 66 -0.55 20.90 -0.76
C VAL A 66 -1.00 22.34 -0.97
N LYS A 67 -1.53 22.60 -2.18
CA LYS A 67 -2.13 23.87 -2.58
C LYS A 67 -3.61 23.90 -2.20
N ASN A 68 -4.32 22.83 -2.50
CA ASN A 68 -5.72 22.67 -2.11
C ASN A 68 -6.13 21.19 -2.04
N VAL A 69 -7.23 20.95 -1.35
CA VAL A 69 -7.99 19.70 -1.41
C VAL A 69 -9.35 20.05 -2.00
N VAL A 70 -9.87 19.22 -2.90
CA VAL A 70 -11.19 19.35 -3.52
C VAL A 70 -11.95 18.06 -3.29
N THR A 71 -13.21 18.16 -2.91
CA THR A 71 -14.08 16.99 -2.73
C THR A 71 -15.33 17.13 -3.58
N TYR A 72 -15.75 16.04 -4.19
CA TYR A 72 -16.93 15.97 -5.06
C TYR A 72 -17.97 15.07 -4.42
N PHE A 73 -19.12 15.65 -4.07
CA PHE A 73 -20.25 14.93 -3.50
C PHE A 73 -21.40 14.81 -4.52
N GLU A 74 -22.16 13.72 -4.43
CA GLU A 74 -23.49 13.65 -5.03
C GLU A 74 -24.37 14.80 -4.49
N ASN A 75 -25.26 15.33 -5.32
CA ASN A 75 -26.28 16.28 -4.89
C ASN A 75 -27.01 15.80 -3.62
N GLY A 76 -27.06 16.68 -2.62
CA GLY A 76 -27.57 16.34 -1.29
C GLY A 76 -26.51 15.86 -0.29
N ASN A 77 -25.22 15.88 -0.67
CA ASN A 77 -24.08 15.78 0.24
C ASN A 77 -23.98 14.45 1.02
N LYS A 78 -24.66 13.40 0.56
CA LYS A 78 -24.69 12.09 1.25
C LYS A 78 -23.52 11.18 0.88
N LYS A 79 -23.01 11.31 -0.35
CA LYS A 79 -21.98 10.44 -0.91
C LYS A 79 -20.83 11.28 -1.45
N LEU A 80 -19.66 11.08 -0.86
CA LEU A 80 -18.37 11.53 -1.37
C LEU A 80 -17.94 10.57 -2.49
N LEU A 81 -17.77 11.11 -3.69
CA LEU A 81 -17.42 10.34 -4.88
C LEU A 81 -15.92 10.41 -5.16
N ILE A 82 -15.34 11.62 -5.09
CA ILE A 82 -13.93 11.85 -5.38
C ILE A 82 -13.32 12.81 -4.35
N ILE A 83 -12.10 12.53 -3.94
CA ILE A 83 -11.20 13.47 -3.25
C ILE A 83 -10.02 13.74 -4.17
N TYR A 84 -9.72 15.01 -4.43
CA TYR A 84 -8.60 15.46 -5.23
C TYR A 84 -7.68 16.35 -4.38
N ILE A 85 -6.40 15.99 -4.28
CA ILE A 85 -5.38 16.74 -3.56
C ILE A 85 -4.38 17.29 -4.56
N LYS A 86 -4.34 18.60 -4.69
CA LYS A 86 -3.42 19.31 -5.59
C LYS A 86 -2.15 19.71 -4.84
N THR A 87 -1.00 19.25 -5.32
CA THR A 87 0.31 19.74 -4.86
C THR A 87 0.99 20.58 -5.94
N THR A 88 2.27 20.89 -5.76
CA THR A 88 3.07 21.57 -6.79
C THR A 88 3.55 20.62 -7.88
N THR A 89 3.76 19.34 -7.57
CA THR A 89 4.41 18.39 -8.49
C THR A 89 3.55 17.19 -8.83
N LYS A 90 2.52 16.92 -8.03
CA LYS A 90 1.66 15.74 -8.09
C LYS A 90 0.21 16.08 -7.77
N HIS A 91 -0.69 15.27 -8.30
CA HIS A 91 -2.13 15.35 -8.09
C HIS A 91 -2.59 13.98 -7.61
N PHE A 92 -3.12 13.90 -6.39
CA PHE A 92 -3.60 12.65 -5.82
C PHE A 92 -5.12 12.62 -5.93
N TYR A 93 -5.66 11.51 -6.37
CA TYR A 93 -7.09 11.31 -6.52
C TYR A 93 -7.49 10.05 -5.76
N TYR A 94 -8.59 10.13 -5.03
CA TYR A 94 -9.20 9.02 -4.31
C TYR A 94 -10.64 8.91 -4.76
N THR A 95 -11.03 7.77 -5.32
CA THR A 95 -12.37 7.51 -5.84
C THR A 95 -13.07 6.49 -4.97
N ASN A 96 -14.32 6.76 -4.61
CA ASN A 96 -15.10 5.88 -3.74
C ASN A 96 -15.24 4.49 -4.38
N ASN A 97 -14.77 3.46 -3.68
CA ASN A 97 -14.77 2.08 -4.15
C ASN A 97 -16.14 1.40 -4.02
N ASN A 98 -17.08 2.03 -3.30
CA ASN A 98 -18.47 1.58 -3.15
C ASN A 98 -19.41 2.77 -2.86
N ALA A 99 -19.85 3.44 -3.92
CA ALA A 99 -20.82 4.54 -3.89
C ALA A 99 -22.29 4.09 -3.79
N ILE A 100 -22.56 2.86 -3.34
CA ILE A 100 -23.93 2.40 -3.04
C ILE A 100 -24.45 3.08 -1.77
N SER A 101 -23.61 3.12 -0.73
CA SER A 101 -23.97 3.59 0.61
C SER A 101 -23.54 5.05 0.85
N ASN A 102 -24.08 5.66 1.91
CA ASN A 102 -23.66 7.00 2.34
C ASN A 102 -22.22 6.97 2.83
N THR A 103 -21.48 8.06 2.60
CA THR A 103 -20.10 8.16 3.08
C THR A 103 -20.05 8.22 4.60
N ASN A 104 -19.09 7.47 5.15
CA ASN A 104 -18.71 7.44 6.55
C ASN A 104 -17.18 7.25 6.64
N SER A 105 -16.63 7.17 7.84
CA SER A 105 -15.18 6.99 8.06
C SER A 105 -14.58 5.72 7.47
N ASN A 106 -15.40 4.69 7.25
CA ASN A 106 -15.00 3.38 6.76
C ASN A 106 -15.19 3.25 5.25
N THR A 107 -15.57 4.34 4.56
CA THR A 107 -15.63 4.36 3.11
C THR A 107 -14.24 4.11 2.54
N GLU A 108 -14.14 3.10 1.69
CA GLU A 108 -12.90 2.75 1.00
C GLU A 108 -12.74 3.55 -0.28
N PHE A 109 -11.49 3.88 -0.60
CA PHE A 109 -11.16 4.59 -1.82
C PHE A 109 -10.06 3.85 -2.58
N ALA A 110 -10.22 3.80 -3.90
CA ALA A 110 -9.12 3.48 -4.80
C ALA A 110 -8.35 4.78 -5.09
N ASP A 111 -7.01 4.72 -5.13
CA ASP A 111 -6.18 5.89 -5.37
C ASP A 111 -5.46 5.83 -6.72
N PHE A 112 -5.21 7.00 -7.29
CA PHE A 112 -4.27 7.19 -8.39
C PHE A 112 -3.60 8.56 -8.32
N VAL A 113 -2.46 8.70 -8.99
CA VAL A 113 -1.63 9.91 -8.91
C VAL A 113 -1.18 10.33 -10.30
N THR A 114 -1.43 11.59 -10.66
CA THR A 114 -0.89 12.20 -11.89
C THR A 114 0.24 13.20 -11.57
N LYS A 115 1.12 13.46 -12.53
CA LYS A 115 2.19 14.46 -12.42
C LYS A 115 1.68 15.86 -12.76
N ASP A 116 2.36 16.90 -12.30
CA ASP A 116 2.07 18.29 -12.69
C ASP A 116 2.10 18.46 -14.22
N GLY A 117 1.18 19.25 -14.76
CA GLY A 117 0.90 19.34 -16.19
C GLY A 117 0.01 18.22 -16.77
N ARG A 118 -0.30 17.17 -16.00
CA ARG A 118 -1.27 16.12 -16.32
C ARG A 118 -2.40 16.02 -15.28
N ALA A 119 -2.70 17.12 -14.60
CA ALA A 119 -3.90 17.19 -13.76
C ALA A 119 -5.13 16.90 -14.62
N LEU A 120 -6.08 16.13 -14.07
CA LEU A 120 -7.35 15.93 -14.74
C LEU A 120 -8.09 17.26 -14.88
N GLY A 121 -8.58 17.53 -16.08
CA GLY A 121 -9.51 18.61 -16.35
C GLY A 121 -10.85 18.36 -15.66
N GLU A 122 -11.52 19.43 -15.25
CA GLU A 122 -12.85 19.33 -14.67
C GLU A 122 -13.86 18.74 -15.67
N ASP A 123 -13.86 19.24 -16.91
CA ASP A 123 -14.64 18.73 -18.05
C ASP A 123 -13.65 18.58 -19.24
N PRO A 124 -13.54 17.41 -19.90
CA PRO A 124 -14.39 16.21 -19.79
C PRO A 124 -13.99 15.19 -18.72
N GLU A 125 -12.79 15.27 -18.16
CA GLU A 125 -12.15 14.11 -17.51
C GLU A 125 -12.76 13.76 -16.15
N LEU A 126 -12.80 14.71 -15.20
CA LEU A 126 -13.42 14.46 -13.89
C LEU A 126 -14.92 14.21 -14.02
N LYS A 127 -15.59 14.86 -14.97
CA LYS A 127 -16.99 14.61 -15.31
C LYS A 127 -17.23 13.15 -15.70
N GLU A 128 -16.39 12.60 -16.56
CA GLU A 128 -16.48 11.19 -16.98
C GLU A 128 -16.32 10.24 -15.79
N ILE A 129 -15.28 10.45 -14.95
CA ILE A 129 -15.04 9.63 -13.76
C ILE A 129 -16.23 9.68 -12.80
N LEU A 130 -16.74 10.88 -12.51
CA LEU A 130 -17.89 11.05 -11.61
C LEU A 130 -19.12 10.31 -12.13
N GLN A 131 -19.38 10.42 -13.44
CA GLN A 131 -20.52 9.75 -14.07
C GLN A 131 -20.38 8.23 -14.00
N LYS A 132 -19.19 7.67 -14.25
CA LYS A 132 -18.94 6.23 -14.12
C LYS A 132 -19.11 5.72 -12.69
N ILE A 133 -18.60 6.44 -11.70
CA ILE A 133 -18.79 6.08 -10.29
C ILE A 133 -20.28 6.10 -9.92
N GLU A 134 -21.04 7.06 -10.44
CA GLU A 134 -22.47 7.15 -10.17
C GLU A 134 -23.26 6.03 -10.84
N ASP A 135 -22.98 5.74 -12.11
CA ASP A 135 -23.66 4.71 -12.90
C ASP A 135 -23.34 3.31 -12.33
N ASP A 136 -22.05 3.03 -12.14
CA ASP A 136 -21.54 1.68 -11.82
C ASP A 136 -21.31 1.47 -10.32
N LYS A 137 -21.54 2.50 -9.51
CA LYS A 137 -21.32 2.54 -8.05
C LYS A 137 -19.87 2.36 -7.59
N LYS A 138 -18.92 2.31 -8.53
CA LYS A 138 -17.48 2.40 -8.31
C LYS A 138 -16.78 2.71 -9.63
N LEU A 139 -15.51 3.08 -9.58
CA LEU A 139 -14.74 3.34 -10.79
C LEU A 139 -14.16 2.05 -11.38
N TYR A 140 -14.56 1.71 -12.60
CA TYR A 140 -13.90 0.70 -13.40
C TYR A 140 -13.01 1.36 -14.46
N TYR A 141 -11.69 1.23 -14.33
CA TYR A 141 -10.73 1.87 -15.25
C TYR A 141 -10.91 1.42 -16.71
N ASN A 142 -11.36 0.18 -16.93
CA ASN A 142 -11.56 -0.37 -18.27
C ASN A 142 -12.70 0.31 -19.02
N ASP A 143 -13.63 0.95 -18.31
CA ASP A 143 -14.81 1.59 -18.90
C ASP A 143 -14.61 3.06 -19.22
N LEU A 144 -13.41 3.59 -18.94
CA LEU A 144 -13.03 4.96 -19.24
C LEU A 144 -12.64 5.15 -20.72
N SER A 145 -12.61 6.40 -21.18
CA SER A 145 -12.06 6.79 -22.46
C SER A 145 -10.56 6.47 -22.54
N VAL A 146 -10.08 6.16 -23.74
CA VAL A 146 -8.65 5.85 -23.96
C VAL A 146 -7.76 7.00 -23.49
N GLU A 147 -8.12 8.24 -23.82
CA GLU A 147 -7.39 9.46 -23.42
C GLU A 147 -7.27 9.60 -21.90
N LEU A 148 -8.33 9.26 -21.16
CA LEU A 148 -8.34 9.32 -19.72
C LEU A 148 -7.54 8.16 -19.11
N LYS A 149 -7.66 6.94 -19.66
CA LYS A 149 -6.82 5.81 -19.27
C LYS A 149 -5.34 6.16 -19.40
N ASP A 150 -4.92 6.75 -20.51
CA ASP A 150 -3.53 7.20 -20.75
C ASP A 150 -3.03 8.22 -19.72
N LYS A 151 -3.93 9.05 -19.17
CA LYS A 151 -3.62 10.03 -18.13
C LYS A 151 -3.55 9.41 -16.74
N LEU A 152 -4.44 8.48 -16.44
CA LEU A 152 -4.57 7.82 -15.13
C LEU A 152 -3.51 6.75 -14.92
N TRP A 153 -3.17 6.04 -15.98
CA TRP A 153 -2.15 5.02 -15.95
C TRP A 153 -0.77 5.67 -15.97
N ARG A 154 0.12 5.15 -15.11
CA ARG A 154 1.54 5.50 -15.21
C ARG A 154 2.01 5.02 -16.58
N SER A 155 2.92 5.76 -17.21
CA SER A 155 3.38 5.46 -18.58
C SER A 155 3.92 4.04 -18.77
N SER A 156 4.32 3.36 -17.70
CA SER A 156 4.77 1.95 -17.67
C SER A 156 3.80 1.02 -16.94
N SER A 157 2.49 1.33 -16.95
CA SER A 157 1.47 0.45 -16.37
C SER A 157 1.14 -0.68 -17.35
N VAL A 158 1.07 -1.91 -16.87
CA VAL A 158 0.95 -3.08 -17.74
C VAL A 158 -0.09 -4.08 -17.23
N ILE A 159 -0.92 -4.57 -18.14
CA ILE A 159 -1.60 -5.86 -18.00
C ILE A 159 -0.79 -6.89 -18.78
N PHE A 160 -0.33 -7.93 -18.08
CA PHE A 160 0.40 -9.04 -18.69
C PHE A 160 -0.61 -10.07 -19.21
N ASP A 161 -0.46 -10.49 -20.46
CA ASP A 161 -1.28 -11.52 -21.08
C ASP A 161 -0.52 -12.85 -21.13
N LEU A 162 -0.98 -13.82 -20.33
CA LEU A 162 -0.40 -15.18 -20.25
C LEU A 162 -0.90 -16.10 -21.37
N ARG A 163 -1.82 -15.66 -22.23
CA ARG A 163 -2.19 -16.39 -23.46
C ARG A 163 -1.10 -16.30 -24.53
N LYS A 164 -0.20 -15.33 -24.39
CA LYS A 164 0.91 -15.09 -25.31
C LYS A 164 2.01 -16.10 -25.03
N ILE A 165 2.49 -16.76 -26.07
CA ILE A 165 3.46 -17.85 -25.97
C ILE A 165 4.90 -17.33 -26.13
N PRO A 166 5.92 -18.08 -25.68
CA PRO A 166 7.32 -17.67 -25.78
C PRO A 166 7.77 -17.30 -27.20
N LYS A 167 8.81 -16.46 -27.28
CA LYS A 167 9.38 -15.91 -28.53
C LYS A 167 8.42 -14.99 -29.30
N GLN A 168 7.39 -14.49 -28.64
CA GLN A 168 6.50 -13.46 -29.16
C GLN A 168 6.76 -12.13 -28.46
N SER A 169 6.29 -11.06 -29.09
CA SER A 169 6.11 -9.78 -28.44
C SER A 169 4.65 -9.36 -28.58
N TYR A 170 4.15 -8.59 -27.62
CA TYR A 170 2.82 -7.99 -27.68
C TYR A 170 2.82 -6.64 -26.99
N ASN A 171 1.91 -5.78 -27.42
CA ASN A 171 1.69 -4.51 -26.73
C ASN A 171 0.72 -4.73 -25.57
N SER A 172 1.01 -4.14 -24.43
CA SER A 172 0.04 -4.09 -23.33
C SER A 172 -1.22 -3.36 -23.80
N GLU A 173 -2.40 -3.92 -23.52
CA GLU A 173 -3.69 -3.30 -23.82
C GLU A 173 -3.90 -1.95 -23.10
N VAL A 174 -3.00 -1.61 -22.19
CA VAL A 174 -3.10 -0.48 -21.27
C VAL A 174 -2.29 0.73 -21.75
N THR A 175 -1.01 0.54 -22.05
CA THR A 175 -0.07 1.64 -22.36
C THR A 175 0.62 1.49 -23.70
N ASP A 176 0.21 0.50 -24.51
CA ASP A 176 0.91 0.06 -25.72
C ASP A 176 2.39 -0.32 -25.51
N GLU A 177 2.81 -0.48 -24.24
CA GLU A 177 4.16 -0.89 -23.90
C GLU A 177 4.47 -2.26 -24.50
N ASN A 178 5.58 -2.34 -25.22
CA ASN A 178 6.00 -3.57 -25.88
C ASN A 178 6.60 -4.54 -24.86
N ILE A 179 5.94 -5.68 -24.70
CA ILE A 179 6.35 -6.78 -23.84
C ILE A 179 6.96 -7.86 -24.73
N THR A 180 8.23 -8.15 -24.49
CA THR A 180 8.96 -9.22 -25.17
C THR A 180 9.01 -10.45 -24.29
N ILE A 181 8.59 -11.60 -24.82
CA ILE A 181 8.58 -12.86 -24.07
C ILE A 181 9.87 -13.62 -24.37
N SER A 182 10.67 -13.88 -23.33
CA SER A 182 11.95 -14.57 -23.47
C SER A 182 11.78 -16.01 -23.96
N GLU A 183 12.88 -16.62 -24.38
CA GLU A 183 12.91 -18.07 -24.50
C GLU A 183 12.72 -18.72 -23.12
N PRO A 184 12.01 -19.86 -23.03
CA PRO A 184 11.88 -20.57 -21.77
C PRO A 184 13.24 -21.05 -21.27
N THR A 185 13.54 -20.82 -20.01
CA THR A 185 14.68 -21.44 -19.32
C THR A 185 14.17 -22.65 -18.54
N GLU A 186 14.75 -23.82 -18.78
CA GLU A 186 14.34 -25.03 -18.07
C GLU A 186 14.84 -25.05 -16.62
N ILE A 187 14.01 -25.60 -15.74
CA ILE A 187 14.29 -25.87 -14.34
C ILE A 187 14.13 -27.38 -14.15
N ASP A 188 15.26 -28.05 -13.99
CA ASP A 188 15.36 -29.51 -13.78
C ASP A 188 14.56 -30.34 -14.80
N ASN A 189 14.56 -29.91 -16.07
CA ASN A 189 13.84 -30.51 -17.20
C ASN A 189 12.32 -30.73 -16.99
N THR A 190 11.74 -30.22 -15.91
CA THR A 190 10.34 -30.48 -15.51
C THR A 190 9.50 -29.22 -15.64
N TYR A 191 10.10 -28.10 -15.27
CA TYR A 191 9.46 -26.79 -15.30
C TYR A 191 10.20 -25.86 -16.23
N SER A 192 9.51 -24.80 -16.64
CA SER A 192 10.08 -23.71 -17.40
C SER A 192 9.83 -22.37 -16.70
N ARG A 193 10.81 -21.48 -16.82
CA ARG A 193 10.73 -20.07 -16.44
C ARG A 193 10.69 -19.23 -17.70
N VAL A 194 9.69 -18.35 -17.81
CA VAL A 194 9.54 -17.41 -18.92
C VAL A 194 9.53 -15.99 -18.37
N GLU A 195 10.32 -15.09 -18.96
CA GLU A 195 10.32 -13.67 -18.62
C GLU A 195 9.43 -12.90 -19.58
N HIS A 196 8.54 -12.06 -19.04
CA HIS A 196 7.88 -11.03 -19.81
C HIS A 196 8.66 -9.72 -19.60
N GLY A 197 9.65 -9.52 -20.46
CA GLY A 197 10.56 -8.38 -20.41
C GLY A 197 9.92 -7.14 -21.01
N MET A 198 10.28 -5.99 -20.46
CA MET A 198 9.82 -4.67 -20.92
C MET A 198 11.01 -3.76 -21.19
N ALA A 199 10.87 -2.84 -22.14
CA ALA A 199 11.88 -1.83 -22.40
C ALA A 199 11.90 -0.72 -21.32
N SER A 200 10.75 -0.44 -20.71
CA SER A 200 10.57 0.62 -19.72
C SER A 200 10.54 0.08 -18.29
N GLU A 201 11.68 0.12 -17.60
CA GLU A 201 11.76 -0.12 -16.16
C GLU A 201 11.86 1.21 -15.36
N PRO A 202 11.23 1.32 -14.18
CA PRO A 202 10.32 0.34 -13.57
C PRO A 202 8.92 0.35 -14.22
N PHE A 203 8.21 -0.77 -14.07
CA PHE A 203 6.80 -0.92 -14.47
C PHE A 203 5.85 -1.06 -13.30
N TYR A 204 4.55 -0.93 -13.55
CA TYR A 204 3.49 -1.09 -12.56
C TYR A 204 2.44 -2.05 -13.08
N ILE A 205 2.27 -3.17 -12.39
CA ILE A 205 1.28 -4.17 -12.79
C ILE A 205 -0.14 -3.68 -12.47
N LYS A 206 -1.06 -3.86 -13.42
CA LYS A 206 -2.50 -3.56 -13.25
C LYS A 206 -3.39 -4.78 -13.34
N GLY A 207 -2.88 -5.85 -13.94
CA GLY A 207 -3.62 -7.10 -14.09
C GLY A 207 -2.77 -8.17 -14.76
N VAL A 208 -3.32 -9.38 -14.74
CA VAL A 208 -2.79 -10.51 -15.49
C VAL A 208 -3.96 -11.22 -16.16
N THR A 209 -3.96 -11.32 -17.49
CA THR A 209 -4.92 -12.12 -18.25
C THR A 209 -4.44 -13.55 -18.30
N LEU A 210 -5.25 -14.47 -17.77
CA LEU A 210 -4.94 -15.90 -17.70
C LEU A 210 -5.12 -16.60 -19.06
N PRO A 211 -4.57 -17.80 -19.27
CA PRO A 211 -4.69 -18.53 -20.54
C PRO A 211 -6.14 -18.82 -20.98
N ASN A 212 -7.08 -18.88 -20.03
CA ASN A 212 -8.51 -19.04 -20.28
C ASN A 212 -9.23 -17.71 -20.63
N SER A 213 -8.50 -16.60 -20.82
CA SER A 213 -9.00 -15.24 -21.04
C SER A 213 -9.69 -14.56 -19.85
N GLU A 214 -9.72 -15.21 -18.68
CA GLU A 214 -10.18 -14.56 -17.45
C GLU A 214 -9.08 -13.64 -16.87
N SER A 215 -9.49 -12.67 -16.06
CA SER A 215 -8.54 -11.85 -15.30
C SER A 215 -8.15 -12.55 -14.00
N MET A 216 -6.86 -12.56 -13.68
CA MET A 216 -6.38 -13.02 -12.39
C MET A 216 -6.89 -12.10 -11.27
N THR A 217 -7.50 -12.69 -10.26
CA THR A 217 -8.02 -12.02 -9.07
C THR A 217 -7.13 -12.33 -7.87
N LEU A 218 -6.71 -11.29 -7.13
CA LEU A 218 -5.91 -11.40 -5.91
C LEU A 218 -6.68 -10.81 -4.72
N ASP A 219 -6.61 -11.46 -3.56
CA ASP A 219 -7.10 -10.85 -2.32
C ASP A 219 -6.25 -9.60 -2.01
N GLY A 220 -6.90 -8.43 -1.93
CA GLY A 220 -6.22 -7.13 -1.78
C GLY A 220 -5.70 -6.51 -3.09
N GLY A 221 -5.86 -7.19 -4.23
CA GLY A 221 -5.47 -6.68 -5.55
C GLY A 221 -3.96 -6.76 -5.85
N PHE A 222 -3.57 -6.18 -6.98
CA PHE A 222 -2.17 -6.17 -7.44
C PHE A 222 -1.32 -5.12 -6.70
N PRO A 223 -0.02 -5.38 -6.47
CA PRO A 223 0.86 -4.42 -5.81
C PRO A 223 1.07 -3.17 -6.68
N ASN A 224 1.07 -2.00 -6.05
CA ASN A 224 1.32 -0.71 -6.70
C ASN A 224 2.79 -0.25 -6.59
N ASP A 225 3.69 -1.19 -6.28
CA ASP A 225 5.12 -0.97 -6.18
C ASP A 225 5.78 -0.87 -7.57
N PRO A 226 6.91 -0.14 -7.71
CA PRO A 226 7.70 -0.20 -8.92
C PRO A 226 8.29 -1.61 -9.07
N LEU A 227 8.09 -2.23 -10.23
CA LEU A 227 8.54 -3.57 -10.54
C LEU A 227 9.61 -3.55 -11.63
N GLY A 228 10.53 -4.51 -11.56
CA GLY A 228 11.64 -4.64 -12.50
C GLY A 228 11.57 -5.90 -13.33
N LYS A 229 10.96 -6.98 -12.81
CA LYS A 229 10.92 -8.27 -13.50
C LYS A 229 9.58 -8.97 -13.29
N PHE A 230 9.10 -9.63 -14.34
CA PHE A 230 7.90 -10.47 -14.34
C PHE A 230 8.29 -11.86 -14.89
N TYR A 231 8.27 -12.87 -14.02
CA TYR A 231 8.52 -14.26 -14.42
C TYR A 231 7.28 -15.11 -14.22
N ILE A 232 7.07 -16.04 -15.15
CA ILE A 232 6.05 -17.09 -15.07
C ILE A 232 6.75 -18.43 -14.97
N TYR A 233 6.22 -19.29 -14.11
CA TYR A 233 6.68 -20.66 -13.94
C TYR A 233 5.53 -21.63 -14.19
N GLN A 234 5.82 -22.65 -15.00
CA GLN A 234 4.87 -23.67 -15.43
C GLN A 234 5.59 -24.95 -15.85
N LYS A 235 4.85 -26.02 -16.14
CA LYS A 235 5.46 -27.26 -16.66
C LYS A 235 6.01 -27.01 -18.08
N THR A 236 7.11 -27.66 -18.44
CA THR A 236 7.80 -27.44 -19.73
C THR A 236 6.89 -27.65 -20.95
N ASP A 237 5.92 -28.56 -20.84
CA ASP A 237 5.00 -28.94 -21.92
C ASP A 237 3.58 -28.35 -21.78
N ASP A 238 3.33 -27.48 -20.79
CA ASP A 238 2.00 -26.93 -20.53
C ASP A 238 2.05 -25.43 -20.20
N TYR A 239 2.04 -24.63 -21.27
CA TYR A 239 1.98 -23.16 -21.21
C TYR A 239 0.59 -22.63 -20.86
N THR A 240 -0.42 -23.50 -20.76
CA THR A 240 -1.81 -23.11 -20.50
C THR A 240 -2.16 -23.12 -19.01
N ASN A 241 -1.26 -23.61 -18.17
CA ASN A 241 -1.46 -23.78 -16.75
C ASN A 241 -0.28 -23.19 -15.95
N PRO A 242 -0.18 -21.85 -15.87
CA PRO A 242 0.81 -21.20 -15.02
C PRO A 242 0.58 -21.62 -13.56
N LEU A 243 1.68 -21.90 -12.86
CA LEU A 243 1.67 -22.36 -11.46
C LEU A 243 2.03 -21.24 -10.50
N LEU A 244 3.01 -20.42 -10.89
CA LEU A 244 3.57 -19.34 -10.09
C LEU A 244 3.95 -18.17 -11.00
N VAL A 245 3.67 -16.95 -10.56
CA VAL A 245 4.22 -15.72 -11.12
C VAL A 245 5.07 -15.04 -10.04
N THR A 246 6.26 -14.59 -10.39
CA THR A 246 7.10 -13.80 -9.47
C THR A 246 7.35 -12.40 -10.01
N LEU A 247 7.15 -11.39 -9.17
CA LEU A 247 7.42 -9.99 -9.48
C LEU A 247 8.57 -9.50 -8.63
N LYS A 248 9.64 -8.98 -9.25
CA LYS A 248 10.74 -8.36 -8.49
C LYS A 248 10.45 -6.89 -8.25
N VAL A 249 10.48 -6.45 -6.99
CA VAL A 249 10.40 -5.03 -6.65
C VAL A 249 11.66 -4.31 -7.16
N ASN A 250 11.46 -3.26 -7.95
CA ASN A 250 12.54 -2.45 -8.48
C ASN A 250 12.96 -1.42 -7.43
N VAL A 251 14.14 -1.64 -6.86
CA VAL A 251 14.78 -0.75 -5.90
C VAL A 251 15.70 0.28 -6.55
N SER A 252 15.78 0.32 -7.89
CA SER A 252 16.65 1.28 -8.59
C SER A 252 16.05 2.70 -8.56
N GLY A 253 16.91 3.69 -8.26
CA GLY A 253 16.57 5.11 -8.19
C GLY A 253 16.57 5.69 -6.77
N ASN A 254 16.58 7.02 -6.66
CA ASN A 254 16.55 7.80 -5.39
C ASN A 254 15.25 7.64 -4.58
N VAL A 255 14.43 6.63 -4.86
CA VAL A 255 13.24 6.32 -4.07
C VAL A 255 13.68 5.34 -2.97
N GLU A 256 14.34 5.90 -1.95
CA GLU A 256 14.84 5.20 -0.76
C GLU A 256 13.73 4.55 0.08
N ARG A 257 12.57 4.20 -0.49
CA ARG A 257 11.41 3.67 0.24
C ARG A 257 11.10 2.21 -0.08
N TYR A 258 11.92 1.50 -0.85
CA TYR A 258 11.65 0.11 -1.20
C TYR A 258 12.83 -0.79 -0.83
N ILE A 259 12.51 -1.98 -0.31
CA ILE A 259 13.48 -3.03 -0.03
C ILE A 259 13.47 -4.10 -1.12
N ASN A 260 14.62 -4.75 -1.30
CA ASN A 260 14.74 -5.87 -2.25
C ASN A 260 13.81 -7.00 -1.80
N SER A 261 12.76 -7.23 -2.59
CA SER A 261 11.69 -8.16 -2.26
C SER A 261 11.02 -8.66 -3.54
N TYR A 262 10.29 -9.76 -3.40
CA TYR A 262 9.55 -10.36 -4.49
C TYR A 262 8.10 -10.57 -4.07
N TYR A 263 7.18 -10.37 -5.01
CA TYR A 263 5.83 -10.87 -4.88
C TYR A 263 5.74 -12.24 -5.54
N TYR A 264 5.19 -13.21 -4.82
CA TYR A 264 4.88 -14.55 -5.30
C TYR A 264 3.37 -14.62 -5.43
N LEU A 265 2.91 -14.81 -6.66
CA LEU A 265 1.50 -14.97 -7.00
C LEU A 265 1.32 -16.44 -7.37
N SER A 266 0.62 -17.20 -6.54
CA SER A 266 0.46 -18.64 -6.75
C SER A 266 -1.00 -19.02 -6.91
N LYS A 267 -1.26 -20.05 -7.71
CA LYS A 267 -2.59 -20.65 -7.84
C LYS A 267 -3.13 -21.06 -6.45
N ASN A 268 -4.41 -20.80 -6.19
CA ASN A 268 -5.07 -21.14 -4.91
C ASN A 268 -5.96 -22.41 -5.04
N SER A 269 -6.42 -22.74 -6.24
CA SER A 269 -7.12 -24.01 -6.51
C SER A 269 -7.17 -24.32 -8.01
N ASN A 270 -7.61 -25.53 -8.37
CA ASN A 270 -7.79 -25.90 -9.77
C ASN A 270 -8.83 -25.05 -10.49
N ASN A 271 -8.46 -24.55 -11.67
CA ASN A 271 -9.30 -23.75 -12.56
C ASN A 271 -9.87 -22.47 -11.94
N SER A 272 -9.20 -21.92 -10.94
CA SER A 272 -9.58 -20.64 -10.34
C SER A 272 -8.81 -19.48 -10.96
N ASP A 273 -9.55 -18.42 -11.25
CA ASP A 273 -9.04 -17.08 -11.49
C ASP A 273 -8.49 -16.43 -10.21
N LYS A 274 -8.82 -16.97 -9.03
CA LYS A 274 -8.34 -16.51 -7.73
C LYS A 274 -6.97 -17.08 -7.39
N TRP A 275 -6.05 -16.18 -7.10
CA TRP A 275 -4.65 -16.46 -6.78
C TRP A 275 -4.29 -15.86 -5.41
N ASP A 276 -3.32 -16.49 -4.75
CA ASP A 276 -2.73 -15.99 -3.52
C ASP A 276 -1.53 -15.10 -3.83
N ILE A 277 -1.31 -14.07 -3.02
CA ILE A 277 -0.15 -13.20 -3.10
C ILE A 277 0.60 -13.17 -1.78
N SER A 278 1.93 -13.32 -1.85
CA SER A 278 2.84 -13.16 -0.71
C SER A 278 4.02 -12.28 -1.10
N ARG A 279 4.42 -11.37 -0.21
CA ARG A 279 5.65 -10.59 -0.37
C ARG A 279 6.76 -11.21 0.45
N VAL A 280 7.78 -11.74 -0.21
CA VAL A 280 8.89 -12.46 0.43
C VAL A 280 10.19 -11.66 0.31
N ALA A 281 11.16 -11.98 1.17
CA ALA A 281 12.47 -11.35 1.11
C ALA A 281 13.17 -11.68 -0.20
N GLY A 282 13.93 -10.71 -0.72
CA GLY A 282 14.81 -10.91 -1.87
C GLY A 282 16.07 -11.70 -1.54
N VAL A 283 15.91 -12.76 -0.73
CA VAL A 283 16.95 -13.78 -0.51
C VAL A 283 17.13 -14.57 -1.79
N ASP A 284 18.33 -15.08 -2.04
CA ASP A 284 18.60 -15.93 -3.20
C ASP A 284 17.74 -17.21 -3.13
N ILE A 285 16.71 -17.25 -3.98
CA ILE A 285 15.88 -18.42 -4.27
C ILE A 285 16.44 -19.00 -5.58
N GLY A 286 17.09 -20.15 -5.46
CA GLY A 286 17.70 -20.84 -6.60
C GLY A 286 16.71 -21.75 -7.32
N ASP A 287 17.13 -22.29 -8.47
CA ASP A 287 16.28 -23.17 -9.28
C ASP A 287 15.82 -24.42 -8.51
N SER A 288 16.63 -24.96 -7.59
CA SER A 288 16.23 -26.07 -6.71
C SER A 288 15.11 -25.69 -5.73
N ASP A 289 15.12 -24.46 -5.22
CA ASP A 289 14.08 -23.96 -4.32
C ASP A 289 12.79 -23.71 -5.11
N ILE A 290 12.90 -23.09 -6.29
CA ILE A 290 11.77 -22.91 -7.22
C ILE A 290 11.15 -24.27 -7.58
N LYS A 291 11.96 -25.28 -7.90
CA LYS A 291 11.46 -26.62 -8.18
C LYS A 291 10.62 -27.16 -7.02
N ALA A 292 11.12 -27.09 -5.78
CA ALA A 292 10.38 -27.54 -4.61
C ALA A 292 9.05 -26.78 -4.43
N ILE A 293 9.02 -25.48 -4.72
CA ILE A 293 7.81 -24.65 -4.70
C ILE A 293 6.80 -25.13 -5.75
N LEU A 294 7.26 -25.40 -6.97
CA LEU A 294 6.41 -25.83 -8.07
C LEU A 294 5.89 -27.26 -7.87
N ASP A 295 6.71 -28.17 -7.35
CA ASP A 295 6.30 -29.52 -6.95
C ASP A 295 5.18 -29.44 -5.91
N ASN A 296 5.36 -28.62 -4.87
CA ASN A 296 4.36 -28.38 -3.83
C ASN A 296 3.05 -27.82 -4.39
N ILE A 297 3.10 -26.84 -5.29
CA ILE A 297 1.87 -26.30 -5.93
C ILE A 297 1.16 -27.38 -6.76
N VAL A 298 1.90 -28.24 -7.45
CA VAL A 298 1.31 -29.35 -8.22
C VAL A 298 0.65 -30.38 -7.30
N ASP A 299 1.31 -30.76 -6.21
CA ASP A 299 0.82 -31.79 -5.29
C ASP A 299 -0.42 -31.33 -4.50
N TYR A 300 -0.47 -30.06 -4.10
CA TYR A 300 -1.53 -29.51 -3.25
C TYR A 300 -2.54 -28.63 -3.99
N ASN A 301 -2.32 -28.34 -5.29
CA ASN A 301 -3.06 -27.36 -6.10
C ASN A 301 -3.05 -25.94 -5.53
N LYS A 302 -2.11 -25.66 -4.62
CA LYS A 302 -1.85 -24.37 -3.99
C LYS A 302 -0.45 -24.35 -3.41
N LEU A 303 0.09 -23.17 -3.14
CA LEU A 303 1.35 -23.04 -2.40
C LEU A 303 1.10 -23.30 -0.90
N ASP A 304 1.42 -24.51 -0.43
CA ASP A 304 1.42 -24.85 0.99
C ASP A 304 2.83 -24.75 1.57
N VAL A 305 3.13 -23.57 2.13
CA VAL A 305 4.44 -23.26 2.74
C VAL A 305 4.80 -24.24 3.86
N SER A 306 3.82 -24.82 4.56
CA SER A 306 4.07 -25.76 5.65
C SER A 306 4.58 -27.12 5.18
N GLY A 307 4.28 -27.49 3.93
CA GLY A 307 4.74 -28.72 3.29
C GLY A 307 6.13 -28.60 2.64
N LEU A 308 6.74 -27.41 2.64
CA LEU A 308 8.05 -27.19 2.01
C LEU A 308 9.21 -27.50 2.96
N PRO A 309 10.39 -27.89 2.43
CA PRO A 309 11.60 -28.05 3.22
C PRO A 309 11.91 -26.78 4.03
N PRO A 310 12.41 -26.88 5.28
CA PRO A 310 12.68 -25.71 6.13
C PRO A 310 13.57 -24.64 5.49
N THR A 311 14.51 -25.06 4.63
CA THR A 311 15.40 -24.17 3.87
C THR A 311 14.67 -23.33 2.82
N VAL A 312 13.55 -23.82 2.30
CA VAL A 312 12.70 -23.14 1.31
C VAL A 312 11.59 -22.36 2.00
N SER A 313 10.86 -22.99 2.93
CA SER A 313 9.77 -22.33 3.66
C SER A 313 10.24 -21.13 4.47
N GLY A 314 11.46 -21.20 5.04
CA GLY A 314 12.08 -20.06 5.71
C GLY A 314 12.34 -18.85 4.79
N LYS A 315 12.60 -19.08 3.49
CA LYS A 315 12.79 -18.01 2.48
C LYS A 315 11.47 -17.41 2.00
N LEU A 316 10.37 -18.17 2.10
CA LEU A 316 9.02 -17.74 1.69
C LEU A 316 8.22 -17.06 2.80
N LYS A 317 8.86 -16.76 3.94
CA LYS A 317 8.21 -16.03 5.02
C LYS A 317 7.74 -14.68 4.51
N ASP A 318 6.44 -14.44 4.63
CA ASP A 318 5.79 -13.18 4.27
C ASP A 318 6.39 -12.06 5.14
N LEU A 319 7.00 -11.06 4.50
CA LEU A 319 7.68 -9.96 5.17
C LEU A 319 6.71 -8.98 5.82
N THR A 320 5.41 -9.11 5.57
CA THR A 320 4.39 -8.23 6.15
C THR A 320 3.66 -8.87 7.32
N LYS A 321 3.93 -10.15 7.64
CA LYS A 321 3.20 -10.87 8.69
C LYS A 321 4.08 -11.24 9.87
N ASP A 322 3.46 -11.19 11.04
CA ASP A 322 3.99 -11.62 12.33
C ASP A 322 5.35 -11.02 12.65
N LEU A 323 5.50 -9.73 12.36
CA LEU A 323 6.75 -9.03 12.51
C LEU A 323 7.18 -8.99 13.98
N ILE A 324 8.49 -9.19 14.19
CA ILE A 324 9.14 -9.02 15.48
C ILE A 324 9.96 -7.74 15.39
N ILE A 325 9.37 -6.65 15.84
CA ILE A 325 9.95 -5.32 15.76
C ILE A 325 11.00 -5.18 16.87
N ASP A 326 12.26 -5.01 16.52
CA ASP A 326 13.34 -4.89 17.50
C ASP A 326 13.83 -3.44 17.59
N LEU A 327 13.49 -2.77 18.69
CA LEU A 327 13.88 -1.37 18.92
C LEU A 327 15.36 -1.23 19.25
N THR A 328 16.04 -2.32 19.63
CA THR A 328 17.48 -2.31 19.95
C THR A 328 18.36 -2.35 18.70
N LYS A 329 17.76 -2.59 17.52
CA LYS A 329 18.47 -2.73 16.24
C LYS A 329 18.51 -1.46 15.40
N THR A 330 17.96 -0.35 15.89
CA THR A 330 17.91 0.93 15.17
C THR A 330 19.03 1.90 15.58
N ILE A 331 20.22 1.34 15.89
CA ILE A 331 21.37 2.09 16.44
C ILE A 331 21.98 3.11 15.48
N ASP A 332 21.81 2.97 14.17
CA ASP A 332 22.43 3.89 13.20
C ASP A 332 21.79 5.28 13.26
N THR A 333 22.60 6.33 13.41
CA THR A 333 22.17 7.72 13.65
C THR A 333 21.76 8.51 12.41
N SER A 334 21.99 8.00 11.19
CA SER A 334 21.64 8.75 9.97
C SER A 334 20.12 8.92 9.82
N VAL A 335 19.71 10.10 9.33
CA VAL A 335 18.32 10.54 9.35
C VAL A 335 17.81 10.72 7.92
N GLY A 336 16.58 10.24 7.67
CA GLY A 336 15.85 10.45 6.44
C GLY A 336 16.05 9.40 5.35
N ASN A 337 16.95 8.45 5.55
CA ASN A 337 17.18 7.33 4.65
C ASN A 337 16.56 6.07 5.25
N THR A 338 15.91 5.25 4.42
CA THR A 338 15.43 3.94 4.87
C THR A 338 16.62 3.01 5.09
N LYS A 339 16.56 2.29 6.20
CA LYS A 339 17.49 1.23 6.57
C LYS A 339 16.71 -0.02 6.87
N GLU A 340 17.42 -1.09 7.14
CA GLU A 340 16.82 -2.36 7.52
C GLU A 340 17.64 -3.04 8.61
N TYR A 341 16.98 -3.90 9.37
CA TYR A 341 17.63 -4.85 10.25
C TYR A 341 16.97 -6.22 10.08
N TYR A 342 17.73 -7.27 10.36
CA TYR A 342 17.23 -8.64 10.33
C TYR A 342 16.61 -9.03 11.68
N SER A 343 15.39 -9.56 11.64
CA SER A 343 14.68 -10.09 12.80
C SER A 343 13.91 -11.35 12.41
N GLU A 344 14.32 -12.49 12.96
CA GLU A 344 13.62 -13.79 12.83
C GLU A 344 13.25 -14.15 11.38
N GLY A 345 14.22 -14.09 10.45
CA GLY A 345 13.98 -14.44 9.05
C GLY A 345 13.57 -13.27 8.16
N VAL A 346 13.29 -12.09 8.71
CA VAL A 346 12.69 -10.97 7.98
C VAL A 346 13.58 -9.74 8.06
N HIS A 347 13.80 -9.07 6.92
CA HIS A 347 14.39 -7.74 6.87
C HIS A 347 13.29 -6.71 7.15
N ILE A 348 13.39 -6.01 8.28
CA ILE A 348 12.42 -5.02 8.71
C ILE A 348 12.94 -3.62 8.35
N PRO A 349 12.30 -2.93 7.40
CA PRO A 349 12.72 -1.60 7.03
C PRO A 349 12.28 -0.59 8.08
N TYR A 350 13.11 0.42 8.31
CA TYR A 350 12.78 1.55 9.18
C TYR A 350 13.40 2.84 8.66
N ILE A 351 12.83 3.97 9.07
CA ILE A 351 13.34 5.30 8.76
C ILE A 351 13.35 6.16 10.03
N LYS A 352 14.43 6.92 10.21
CA LYS A 352 14.51 7.99 11.21
C LYS A 352 14.01 9.27 10.55
N GLU A 353 12.93 9.84 11.05
CA GLU A 353 12.30 11.01 10.44
C GLU A 353 13.17 12.26 10.61
N LYS A 354 13.29 13.07 9.54
CA LYS A 354 14.04 14.34 9.55
C LYS A 354 13.39 15.40 10.44
N ILE A 355 12.09 15.29 10.63
CA ILE A 355 11.27 16.28 11.33
C ILE A 355 10.89 15.71 12.69
N GLN A 356 11.25 16.43 13.75
CA GLN A 356 10.79 16.11 15.10
C GLN A 356 9.28 16.38 15.25
N VAL A 357 8.62 15.59 16.09
CA VAL A 357 7.23 15.78 16.47
C VAL A 357 7.20 16.19 17.93
N GLN A 358 6.80 17.44 18.21
CA GLN A 358 6.75 17.97 19.59
C GLN A 358 8.06 17.81 20.38
N SER A 359 9.20 18.02 19.70
CA SER A 359 10.57 17.84 20.23
C SER A 359 11.03 16.38 20.41
N TYR A 360 10.21 15.40 20.05
CA TYR A 360 10.61 13.99 20.00
C TYR A 360 11.13 13.62 18.62
N SER A 361 12.19 12.81 18.62
CA SER A 361 12.68 12.16 17.42
C SER A 361 11.81 10.94 17.11
N VAL A 362 11.54 10.65 15.84
CA VAL A 362 10.62 9.56 15.45
C VAL A 362 11.33 8.53 14.59
N ILE A 363 11.20 7.26 14.96
CA ILE A 363 11.54 6.11 14.13
C ILE A 363 10.24 5.49 13.62
N ARG A 364 10.07 5.38 12.31
CA ARG A 364 8.98 4.58 11.73
C ARG A 364 9.51 3.22 11.33
N HIS A 365 8.94 2.16 11.89
CA HIS A 365 9.23 0.78 11.51
C HIS A 365 8.26 0.28 10.46
N ALA A 366 8.68 -0.76 9.73
CA ALA A 366 7.94 -1.32 8.61
C ALA A 366 7.48 -0.24 7.61
N HIS A 367 8.27 0.85 7.48
CA HIS A 367 7.86 2.09 6.81
C HIS A 367 7.50 1.89 5.33
N THR A 368 8.05 0.85 4.71
CA THR A 368 7.83 0.55 3.28
C THR A 368 6.68 -0.44 3.07
N PHE A 369 6.07 -0.94 4.15
CA PHE A 369 4.95 -1.86 4.08
C PHE A 369 3.66 -1.04 4.15
N PRO A 370 2.77 -1.14 3.14
CA PRO A 370 1.48 -0.43 3.16
C PRO A 370 0.60 -0.92 4.31
N SER A 371 0.75 -2.19 4.68
CA SER A 371 0.17 -2.79 5.86
C SER A 371 1.01 -3.98 6.35
N PHE A 372 0.92 -4.32 7.63
CA PHE A 372 1.63 -5.45 8.22
C PHE A 372 1.01 -5.90 9.56
N THR A 373 1.33 -7.10 10.05
CA THR A 373 0.97 -7.55 11.41
C THR A 373 2.21 -7.66 12.29
N VAL A 374 2.05 -7.43 13.60
CA VAL A 374 3.14 -7.49 14.58
C VAL A 374 2.85 -8.58 15.59
N LYS A 375 3.84 -9.45 15.81
CA LYS A 375 3.79 -10.52 16.82
C LYS A 375 4.34 -10.07 18.17
N SER A 376 5.43 -9.30 18.17
CA SER A 376 6.06 -8.77 19.39
C SER A 376 6.93 -7.56 19.07
N ILE A 377 7.20 -6.74 20.09
CA ILE A 377 8.15 -5.62 20.01
C ILE A 377 9.22 -5.81 21.08
N LYS A 378 10.47 -6.07 20.67
CA LYS A 378 11.62 -6.21 21.57
C LYS A 378 12.13 -4.84 21.97
N THR A 379 12.33 -4.63 23.27
CA THR A 379 12.86 -3.39 23.83
C THR A 379 14.06 -3.69 24.72
N GLY A 380 14.87 -2.67 25.05
CA GLY A 380 16.01 -2.85 25.95
C GLY A 380 15.63 -3.30 27.38
N SER A 381 14.36 -3.17 27.77
CA SER A 381 13.84 -3.54 29.09
C SER A 381 12.97 -4.79 29.09
N GLY A 382 12.78 -5.43 27.93
CA GLY A 382 11.97 -6.65 27.76
C GLY A 382 11.09 -6.63 26.51
N ASP A 383 10.33 -7.71 26.31
CA ASP A 383 9.49 -7.89 25.12
C ASP A 383 8.04 -7.47 25.40
N ILE A 384 7.49 -6.65 24.50
CA ILE A 384 6.07 -6.33 24.44
C ILE A 384 5.40 -7.40 23.58
N THR A 385 4.48 -8.14 24.18
CA THR A 385 3.83 -9.32 23.58
C THR A 385 2.32 -9.11 23.44
N GLU A 386 1.60 -10.14 22.98
CA GLU A 386 0.15 -10.12 22.71
C GLU A 386 -0.71 -9.52 23.84
N LYS A 387 -0.31 -9.64 25.11
CA LYS A 387 -1.03 -9.04 26.25
C LYS A 387 -1.05 -7.50 26.23
N GLN A 388 -0.14 -6.88 25.48
CA GLN A 388 0.08 -5.44 25.40
C GLN A 388 -0.03 -4.90 23.97
N LEU A 389 -0.16 -5.79 22.99
CA LEU A 389 -0.34 -5.47 21.58
C LEU A 389 -1.82 -5.60 21.20
N PRO A 390 -2.23 -5.06 20.02
CA PRO A 390 -3.51 -5.41 19.44
C PRO A 390 -3.66 -6.94 19.30
N PRO A 391 -4.90 -7.45 19.22
CA PRO A 391 -5.16 -8.87 19.00
C PRO A 391 -4.28 -9.44 17.88
N TYR A 392 -3.79 -10.67 18.07
CA TYR A 392 -2.97 -11.32 17.07
C TYR A 392 -3.65 -11.32 15.69
N GLY A 393 -2.89 -10.98 14.65
CA GLY A 393 -3.40 -10.82 13.28
C GLY A 393 -3.98 -9.43 12.96
N THR A 394 -4.02 -8.49 13.91
CA THR A 394 -4.44 -7.11 13.63
C THR A 394 -3.53 -6.49 12.58
N LEU A 395 -4.14 -5.98 11.51
CA LEU A 395 -3.44 -5.30 10.44
C LEU A 395 -3.09 -3.86 10.88
N LEU A 396 -1.83 -3.48 10.71
CA LEU A 396 -1.32 -2.16 11.04
C LEU A 396 -0.95 -1.41 9.75
N GLY A 397 -1.25 -0.12 9.71
CA GLY A 397 -0.83 0.81 8.65
C GLY A 397 0.43 1.61 9.01
N GLY A 398 0.93 1.45 10.23
CA GLY A 398 2.13 2.14 10.70
C GLY A 398 2.52 1.78 12.13
N LEU A 399 3.80 1.95 12.42
CA LEU A 399 4.38 1.86 13.77
C LEU A 399 5.41 2.95 13.94
N ASN A 400 5.12 3.93 14.80
CA ASN A 400 6.03 5.01 15.15
C ASN A 400 6.58 4.78 16.56
N VAL A 401 7.86 5.08 16.74
CA VAL A 401 8.53 5.09 18.04
C VAL A 401 9.10 6.47 18.26
N TYR A 402 8.67 7.10 19.34
CA TYR A 402 9.10 8.43 19.74
C TYR A 402 10.21 8.30 20.76
N CYS A 403 11.34 8.96 20.49
CA CYS A 403 12.52 8.98 21.33
C CYS A 403 12.72 10.38 21.91
N LYS A 404 13.15 10.44 23.17
CA LYS A 404 13.39 11.69 23.90
C LYS A 404 14.59 12.47 23.36
N ASP A 405 15.59 11.75 22.85
CA ASP A 405 16.84 12.30 22.36
C ASP A 405 16.93 12.31 20.82
N ASN A 406 17.92 13.02 20.29
CA ASN A 406 18.26 13.03 18.86
C ASN A 406 19.14 11.85 18.45
N LEU A 407 19.48 10.99 19.41
CA LEU A 407 20.26 9.78 19.20
C LEU A 407 19.36 8.57 18.88
N TYR A 408 18.05 8.73 19.10
CA TYR A 408 17.02 7.72 18.92
C TYR A 408 17.26 6.49 19.82
N SER A 409 17.87 6.70 20.99
CA SER A 409 18.27 5.63 21.92
C SER A 409 17.32 5.43 23.08
N ASP A 410 16.51 6.44 23.40
CA ASP A 410 15.61 6.44 24.56
C ASP A 410 14.14 6.50 24.11
N PRO A 411 13.53 5.35 23.75
CA PRO A 411 12.13 5.30 23.35
C PRO A 411 11.23 5.60 24.55
N VAL A 412 10.28 6.51 24.37
CA VAL A 412 9.33 6.95 25.41
C VAL A 412 7.88 6.63 25.06
N LEU A 413 7.58 6.51 23.76
CA LEU A 413 6.24 6.20 23.26
C LEU A 413 6.32 5.31 22.02
N ILE A 414 5.52 4.24 21.99
CA ILE A 414 5.24 3.46 20.78
C ILE A 414 3.80 3.71 20.36
N GLU A 415 3.60 4.10 19.12
CA GLU A 415 2.29 4.34 18.50
C GLU A 415 2.06 3.32 17.39
N LEU A 416 0.95 2.59 17.51
CA LEU A 416 0.50 1.58 16.54
C LEU A 416 -0.75 2.10 15.82
N PHE A 417 -0.73 2.14 14.49
CA PHE A 417 -1.88 2.55 13.67
C PHE A 417 -2.62 1.30 13.19
N CYS A 418 -3.73 0.95 13.83
CA CYS A 418 -4.56 -0.18 13.44
C CYS A 418 -5.35 0.17 12.16
N LEU A 419 -5.36 -0.72 11.17
CA LEU A 419 -6.30 -0.65 10.05
C LEU A 419 -7.55 -1.42 10.47
N ASP A 420 -8.70 -0.74 10.51
CA ASP A 420 -9.96 -1.40 10.83
C ASP A 420 -10.37 -2.30 9.65
N THR A 421 -10.33 -3.62 9.87
CA THR A 421 -10.81 -4.64 8.92
C THR A 421 -12.22 -5.12 9.25
N SER A 422 -12.86 -4.58 10.28
CA SER A 422 -14.18 -5.03 10.72
C SER A 422 -15.27 -4.19 10.06
N GLY A 423 -15.96 -4.78 9.10
CA GLY A 423 -17.21 -4.24 8.51
C GLY A 423 -18.39 -4.19 9.49
N ASN A 424 -18.16 -4.08 10.80
CA ASN A 424 -19.20 -3.99 11.82
C ASN A 424 -18.87 -2.87 12.80
N GLU A 425 -19.73 -1.85 12.81
CA GLU A 425 -19.75 -0.75 13.76
C GLU A 425 -19.57 -1.23 15.21
N LYS A 426 -18.60 -0.64 15.94
CA LYS A 426 -18.80 -0.06 17.28
C LYS A 426 -17.49 0.47 17.88
N TYR A 427 -17.44 1.79 18.03
CA TYR A 427 -16.50 2.60 18.83
C TYR A 427 -15.04 2.65 18.37
N GLN A 428 -14.65 3.76 17.72
CA GLN A 428 -13.34 4.35 18.00
C GLN A 428 -13.42 4.98 19.39
N SER A 429 -12.94 4.26 20.40
CA SER A 429 -12.56 4.87 21.66
C SER A 429 -11.05 4.97 21.68
N SER A 430 -10.50 6.19 21.59
CA SER A 430 -9.10 6.43 21.89
C SER A 430 -8.84 5.97 23.33
N THR A 431 -8.23 4.81 23.51
CA THR A 431 -7.80 4.34 24.82
C THR A 431 -6.30 4.56 24.92
N THR A 432 -5.92 5.61 25.64
CA THR A 432 -4.54 5.76 26.10
C THR A 432 -4.32 4.78 27.24
N LEU A 433 -3.57 3.70 27.01
CA LEU A 433 -3.04 2.88 28.10
C LEU A 433 -1.79 3.57 28.66
N LEU A 434 -2.01 4.48 29.61
CA LEU A 434 -0.95 4.93 30.50
C LEU A 434 -0.63 3.77 31.45
N PHE A 435 0.56 3.19 31.34
CA PHE A 435 1.07 2.35 32.43
C PHE A 435 1.16 3.21 33.70
N PRO A 436 0.63 2.77 34.84
CA PRO A 436 0.64 3.58 36.04
C PRO A 436 2.08 3.88 36.46
N ARG A 437 2.33 5.15 36.79
CA ARG A 437 3.45 5.57 37.62
C ARG A 437 3.45 4.72 38.89
N GLN A 438 4.25 3.66 38.95
CA GLN A 438 4.75 3.22 40.25
C GLN A 438 5.75 4.26 40.72
N LYS A 439 5.40 4.99 41.79
CA LYS A 439 6.39 5.70 42.59
C LYS A 439 7.45 4.69 43.03
N ARG A 440 8.61 4.70 42.37
CA ARG A 440 9.86 4.18 42.93
C ARG A 440 10.94 5.24 42.83
N THR A 441 11.76 5.23 43.85
CA THR A 441 12.59 6.32 44.36
C THR A 441 13.87 6.61 43.56
N ASN A 442 14.10 5.99 42.41
CA ASN A 442 15.31 6.21 41.61
C ASN A 442 14.93 6.41 40.13
N GLY A 443 15.23 7.60 39.58
CA GLY A 443 14.70 8.10 38.31
C GLY A 443 15.09 7.32 37.06
N GLN A 444 14.23 6.39 36.64
CA GLN A 444 14.13 5.91 35.25
C GLN A 444 12.74 6.27 34.70
N ASP A 445 12.72 6.93 33.54
CA ASP A 445 11.49 7.22 32.80
C ASP A 445 10.93 5.91 32.19
N MET A 446 9.61 5.72 32.23
CA MET A 446 8.94 4.51 31.71
C MET A 446 8.50 4.70 30.25
N LEU A 447 8.73 3.67 29.43
CA LEU A 447 8.18 3.55 28.08
C LEU A 447 6.65 3.42 28.16
N SER A 448 5.94 4.27 27.43
CA SER A 448 4.49 4.21 27.25
C SER A 448 4.14 3.59 25.89
N VAL A 449 3.05 2.84 25.81
CA VAL A 449 2.53 2.31 24.54
C VAL A 449 1.15 2.88 24.35
N GLN A 450 0.95 3.63 23.26
CA GLN A 450 -0.34 4.17 22.91
C GLN A 450 -0.91 3.39 21.73
N LEU A 451 -2.08 2.81 21.98
CA LEU A 451 -2.88 2.15 20.96
C LEU A 451 -3.82 3.19 20.36
N ILE A 452 -3.71 3.40 19.05
CA ILE A 452 -4.68 4.16 18.28
C ILE A 452 -5.36 3.17 17.34
N CYS A 453 -6.33 2.47 17.92
CA CYS A 453 -7.48 1.92 17.23
C CYS A 453 -8.69 2.77 17.71
#